data_AF-A0A933CQ68-F1
#
_entry.id   AF-A0A933CQ68-F1
#
_cell.length_a   1.000
_cell.length_b   1.000
_cell.length_c   1.000
_cell.angle_alpha   90.00
_cell.angle_beta   90.00
_cell.angle_gamma   90.00
#
_symmetry.space_group_name_H-M   'P 1'
#
loop_
_entity.id
_entity.type
_entity.pdbx_description
1 polymer ?
#
loop_
_entity_poly.entity_id
_entity_poly.type
_entity_poly.pdbx_seq_one_letter_code
_entity_poly.pdbx_strand_id
1 'polypeptide(L)'
;MEKWFSLSPNRLVFDVASRLGSLEGYLYAEEKVEKSYLSGWLKNIDAEFKNVPSELRNDITEDYLAILGKVHALLAKLYGDQDAHTVEVSRMIADQDRGS
;
A
#
# COMPACT_ATOMS: atom_id res chain seq x y z
N MET A 1 -17.74 7.38 -15.72
CA MET A 1 -16.66 7.01 -14.78
C MET A 1 -15.45 6.70 -15.64
N GLU A 2 -14.71 7.74 -16.06
CA GLU A 2 -13.63 7.68 -17.06
C GLU A 2 -12.53 8.68 -16.70
N LYS A 3 -11.67 8.38 -15.72
CA LYS A 3 -10.50 9.22 -15.41
C LYS A 3 -9.16 8.47 -15.41
N TRP A 4 -9.17 7.16 -15.71
CA TRP A 4 -8.00 6.31 -15.56
C TRP A 4 -7.22 6.06 -16.85
N PHE A 5 -7.68 6.57 -18.01
CA PHE A 5 -7.07 6.30 -19.32
C PHE A 5 -5.95 7.27 -19.76
N SER A 6 -5.37 8.10 -18.89
CA SER A 6 -4.34 9.06 -19.37
C SER A 6 -3.22 9.41 -18.41
N LEU A 7 -2.95 8.63 -17.35
CA LEU A 7 -1.76 8.88 -16.53
C LEU A 7 -0.56 8.15 -17.15
N SER A 8 0.58 8.84 -17.19
CA SER A 8 1.83 8.23 -17.61
C SER A 8 2.27 7.16 -16.59
N PRO A 9 3.04 6.15 -16.99
CA PRO A 9 3.54 5.13 -16.07
C PRO A 9 4.31 5.72 -14.87
N ASN A 10 5.15 6.74 -15.12
CA ASN A 10 5.87 7.45 -14.04
C ASN A 10 4.91 8.10 -13.04
N ARG A 11 3.76 8.59 -13.51
CA ARG A 11 2.76 9.19 -12.62
C ARG A 11 2.09 8.13 -11.75
N LEU A 12 1.80 6.95 -12.30
CA LEU A 12 1.24 5.84 -11.52
C LEU A 12 2.22 5.36 -10.44
N VAL A 13 3.50 5.20 -10.78
CA VAL A 13 4.56 4.83 -9.83
C VAL A 13 4.71 5.89 -8.73
N PHE A 14 4.72 7.17 -9.12
CA PHE A 14 4.80 8.27 -8.15
C PHE A 14 3.59 8.29 -7.21
N ASP A 15 2.37 8.15 -7.73
CA ASP A 15 1.15 8.21 -6.92
C ASP A 15 1.11 7.05 -5.90
N VAL A 16 1.44 5.82 -6.30
CA VAL A 16 1.47 4.69 -5.36
C VAL A 16 2.57 4.84 -4.31
N ALA A 17 3.78 5.25 -4.73
CA ALA A 17 4.91 5.44 -3.80
C ALA A 17 4.63 6.57 -2.80
N SER A 18 4.09 7.70 -3.26
CA SER A 18 3.77 8.85 -2.40
C SER A 18 2.68 8.52 -1.38
N ARG A 19 1.62 7.79 -1.78
CA ARG A 19 0.58 7.35 -0.84
C ARG A 19 1.09 6.31 0.15
N LEU A 20 1.84 5.32 -0.32
CA LEU A 20 2.37 4.29 0.57
C LEU A 20 3.34 4.89 1.61
N GLY A 21 4.24 5.77 1.17
CA GLY A 21 5.14 6.50 2.08
C GLY A 21 4.40 7.46 3.02
N SER A 22 3.33 8.12 2.56
CA SER A 22 2.51 8.96 3.44
C SER A 22 1.82 8.14 4.52
N LEU A 23 1.28 6.96 4.18
CA LEU A 23 0.67 6.05 5.15
C LEU A 23 1.68 5.57 6.19
N GLU A 24 2.88 5.15 5.75
CA GLU A 24 3.98 4.79 6.66
C GLU A 24 4.27 5.95 7.63
N GLY A 25 4.42 7.17 7.10
CA GLY A 25 4.69 8.37 7.90
C GLY A 25 3.59 8.67 8.93
N TYR A 26 2.32 8.59 8.53
CA TYR A 26 1.19 8.81 9.44
C TYR A 26 1.15 7.80 10.58
N LEU A 27 1.36 6.52 10.26
CA LEU A 27 1.38 5.45 11.26
C LEU A 27 2.60 5.59 12.19
N TYR A 28 3.75 5.97 11.64
CA TYR A 28 4.98 6.17 12.41
C TYR A 28 4.87 7.34 13.38
N ALA A 29 4.26 8.45 12.96
CA ALA A 29 4.06 9.62 13.79
C ALA A 29 3.03 9.39 14.92
N GLU A 30 2.35 8.23 14.93
CA GLU A 30 1.22 7.92 15.80
C GLU A 30 0.16 9.05 15.77
N GLU A 31 0.10 9.79 14.65
CA GLU A 31 -0.90 10.83 14.45
C GLU A 31 -2.27 10.19 14.49
N LYS A 32 -3.27 10.94 14.98
CA LYS A 32 -4.66 10.48 15.10
C LYS A 32 -5.32 10.34 13.73
N VAL A 33 -4.80 9.45 12.88
CA VAL A 33 -5.56 8.95 11.73
C VAL A 33 -6.73 8.17 12.31
N GLU A 34 -7.94 8.62 12.03
CA GLU A 34 -9.11 7.84 12.40
C GLU A 34 -9.01 6.49 11.68
N LYS A 35 -9.04 5.42 12.46
CA LYS A 35 -8.88 4.05 12.00
C LYS A 35 -9.83 3.69 10.85
N SER A 36 -11.00 4.31 10.78
CA SER A 36 -12.00 4.18 9.70
C SER A 36 -11.44 4.54 8.31
N TYR A 37 -10.46 5.44 8.22
CA TYR A 37 -9.86 5.82 6.94
C TYR A 37 -8.86 4.78 6.42
N LEU A 38 -8.26 3.96 7.29
CA LEU A 38 -7.20 3.01 6.90
C LEU A 38 -7.66 2.02 5.83
N SER A 39 -8.89 1.53 5.94
CA SER A 39 -9.48 0.64 4.92
C SER A 39 -9.48 1.26 3.52
N GLY A 40 -9.78 2.56 3.42
CA GLY A 40 -9.75 3.29 2.14
C GLY A 40 -8.33 3.46 1.60
N TRP A 41 -7.38 3.77 2.48
CA TRP A 41 -5.96 3.90 2.11
C TRP A 41 -5.40 2.59 1.55
N LEU A 42 -5.55 1.49 2.29
CA LEU A 42 -5.03 0.17 1.89
C LEU A 42 -5.61 -0.28 0.56
N LYS A 43 -6.94 -0.18 0.40
CA LYS A 43 -7.62 -0.54 -0.85
C LYS A 43 -7.14 0.28 -2.04
N ASN A 44 -6.92 1.58 -1.84
CA ASN A 44 -6.45 2.45 -2.92
C ASN A 44 -5.00 2.13 -3.29
N ILE A 45 -4.12 1.93 -2.32
CA ILE A 45 -2.71 1.58 -2.56
C ILE A 45 -2.60 0.24 -3.32
N ASP A 46 -3.35 -0.78 -2.89
CA ASP A 46 -3.39 -2.09 -3.56
C ASP A 46 -3.88 -1.96 -5.02
N ALA A 47 -4.97 -1.23 -5.23
CA ALA A 47 -5.51 -1.00 -6.57
C ALA A 47 -4.56 -0.20 -7.46
N GLU A 48 -3.89 0.82 -6.92
CA GLU A 48 -2.92 1.63 -7.66
C GLU A 48 -1.70 0.81 -8.07
N PHE A 49 -1.15 -0.01 -7.17
CA PHE A 49 -0.05 -0.90 -7.47
C PHE A 49 -0.42 -1.91 -8.58
N LYS A 50 -1.62 -2.50 -8.52
CA LYS A 50 -2.13 -3.43 -9.54
C LYS A 50 -2.32 -2.76 -10.91
N ASN A 51 -2.55 -1.45 -10.95
CA ASN A 51 -2.69 -0.67 -12.19
C ASN A 51 -1.34 -0.20 -12.78
N VAL A 52 -0.22 -0.33 -12.06
CA VAL A 52 1.11 -0.10 -12.64
C VAL A 52 1.39 -1.16 -13.72
N PRO A 53 1.93 -0.80 -14.89
CA PRO A 53 2.34 -1.77 -15.90
C PRO A 53 3.24 -2.86 -15.31
N SER A 54 3.06 -4.11 -15.72
CA SER A 54 3.73 -5.26 -15.09
C SER A 54 5.26 -5.17 -15.11
N GLU A 55 5.84 -4.62 -16.18
CA GLU A 55 7.29 -4.41 -16.29
C GLU A 55 7.81 -3.51 -15.16
N LEU A 56 7.21 -2.33 -15.01
CA LEU A 56 7.59 -1.40 -13.94
C LEU A 56 7.22 -1.93 -12.56
N ARG A 57 6.10 -2.64 -12.44
CA ARG A 57 5.68 -3.24 -11.18
C ARG A 57 6.75 -4.21 -10.69
N ASN A 58 7.25 -5.09 -11.56
CA ASN A 58 8.32 -6.03 -11.23
C ASN A 58 9.59 -5.31 -10.75
N ASP A 59 9.93 -4.18 -11.36
CA ASP A 59 11.10 -3.37 -10.96
C ASP A 59 10.95 -2.73 -9.57
N ILE A 60 9.72 -2.46 -9.12
CA ILE A 60 9.45 -1.78 -7.83
C ILE A 60 8.81 -2.69 -6.77
N THR A 61 8.55 -3.97 -7.06
CA THR A 61 7.87 -4.89 -6.14
C THR A 61 8.63 -5.05 -4.83
N GLU A 62 9.95 -5.17 -4.88
CA GLU A 62 10.77 -5.32 -3.67
C GLU A 62 10.64 -4.10 -2.75
N ASP A 63 10.74 -2.89 -3.29
CA ASP A 63 10.57 -1.64 -2.55
C ASP A 63 9.15 -1.50 -1.97
N TYR A 64 8.14 -1.86 -2.77
CA TYR A 64 6.74 -1.87 -2.35
C TYR A 64 6.52 -2.81 -1.17
N LEU A 65 7.03 -4.05 -1.25
CA LEU A 65 6.93 -5.04 -0.17
C LEU A 65 7.69 -4.63 1.07
N ALA A 66 8.87 -4.01 0.92
CA ALA A 66 9.64 -3.51 2.05
C ALA A 66 8.86 -2.45 2.84
N ILE A 67 8.19 -1.51 2.16
CA ILE A 67 7.39 -0.48 2.85
C ILE A 67 6.09 -1.08 3.41
N LEU A 68 5.43 -2.00 2.70
CA LEU A 68 4.28 -2.71 3.26
C LEU A 68 4.63 -3.51 4.52
N GLY A 69 5.81 -4.11 4.58
CA GLY A 69 6.29 -4.80 5.79
C GLY A 69 6.42 -3.86 6.98
N LYS A 70 6.86 -2.62 6.76
CA LYS A 70 6.90 -1.59 7.81
C LYS A 70 5.50 -1.14 8.22
N VAL A 71 4.60 -0.90 7.25
CA VAL A 71 3.19 -0.58 7.52
C VAL A 71 2.54 -1.69 8.35
N HIS A 72 2.77 -2.96 8.00
CA HIS A 72 2.31 -4.11 8.77
C HIS A 72 2.82 -4.07 10.21
N ALA A 73 4.13 -3.89 10.42
CA ALA A 73 4.71 -3.83 11.76
C ALA A 73 4.14 -2.66 12.59
N LEU A 74 3.91 -1.51 11.98
CA LEU A 74 3.31 -0.35 12.63
C LEU A 74 1.83 -0.61 13.01
N LEU A 75 1.03 -1.19 12.11
CA LEU A 75 -0.36 -1.56 12.40
C LEU A 75 -0.44 -2.63 13.50
N ALA A 76 0.41 -3.64 13.45
CA ALA A 76 0.52 -4.66 14.50
C ALA A 76 0.87 -4.04 15.86
N LYS A 77 1.83 -3.10 15.89
CA LYS A 77 2.19 -2.36 17.11
C LYS A 77 1.02 -1.52 17.65
N LEU A 78 0.29 -0.84 16.77
CA LEU A 78 -0.76 0.12 17.16
C LEU A 78 -2.10 -0.53 17.51
N TYR A 79 -2.48 -1.58 16.78
CA TYR A 79 -3.82 -2.16 16.84
C TYR A 79 -3.85 -3.67 17.09
N GLY A 80 -2.69 -4.34 17.01
CA GLY A 80 -2.53 -5.79 17.19
C GLY A 80 -2.49 -6.58 15.88
N ASP A 81 -1.93 -7.79 15.97
CA ASP A 81 -1.73 -8.68 14.82
C ASP A 81 -3.04 -9.16 14.19
N GLN A 82 -4.10 -9.26 14.99
CA GLN A 82 -5.43 -9.70 14.55
C GLN A 82 -6.33 -8.54 14.12
N ASP A 83 -5.81 -7.31 14.10
CA ASP A 83 -6.57 -6.18 13.56
C ASP A 83 -6.85 -6.38 12.08
N ALA A 84 -8.04 -5.99 11.64
CA ALA A 84 -8.46 -6.15 10.25
C ALA A 84 -7.50 -5.49 9.26
N HIS A 85 -6.90 -4.35 9.61
CA HIS A 85 -5.95 -3.65 8.73
C HIS A 85 -4.59 -4.35 8.68
N THR A 86 -4.13 -4.89 9.82
CA THR A 86 -2.90 -5.69 9.86
C THR A 86 -3.03 -6.93 8.97
N VAL A 87 -4.15 -7.66 9.13
CA VAL A 87 -4.47 -8.84 8.32
C VAL A 87 -4.59 -8.50 6.82
N GLU A 88 -5.19 -7.36 6.49
CA GLU A 88 -5.30 -6.90 5.10
C GLU A 88 -3.92 -6.64 4.48
N VAL A 89 -2.99 -6.02 5.22
CA VAL A 89 -1.62 -5.85 4.72
C VAL A 89 -0.89 -7.19 4.57
N SER A 90 -1.09 -8.14 5.48
CA SER A 90 -0.54 -9.50 5.32
C SER A 90 -1.06 -10.16 4.03
N ARG A 91 -2.34 -9.95 3.69
CA ARG A 91 -2.94 -10.44 2.44
C ARG A 91 -2.32 -9.76 1.22
N MET A 92 -2.14 -8.43 1.25
CA MET A 92 -1.51 -7.68 0.16
C MET A 92 -0.09 -8.18 -0.13
N ILE A 93 0.69 -8.47 0.91
CA ILE A 93 2.05 -9.05 0.79
C ILE A 93 1.97 -10.44 0.16
N ALA A 94 1.13 -11.33 0.71
CA ALA A 94 1.00 -12.69 0.21
C ALA A 94 0.48 -12.79 -1.23
N ASP A 95 -0.31 -11.81 -1.68
CA ASP A 95 -0.79 -11.74 -3.07
C ASP A 95 0.35 -11.46 -4.06
N GLN A 96 1.44 -10.80 -3.65
CA GLN A 96 2.59 -10.54 -4.53
C GLN A 96 3.53 -11.75 -4.64
N ASP A 97 3.67 -12.52 -3.55
CA ASP A 97 4.47 -13.75 -3.53
C ASP A 97 3.90 -14.85 -4.44
N ARG A 98 2.59 -14.81 -4.72
CA ARG A 98 1.91 -15.78 -5.59
C ARG A 98 1.94 -15.42 -7.08
N GLY A 99 2.37 -14.21 -7.41
CA GLY A 99 2.36 -13.66 -8.76
C GLY A 99 3.73 -13.59 -9.45
N SER A 100 4.79 -14.08 -8.80
CA SER A 100 6.18 -14.09 -9.30
C SER A 100 6.58 -15.45 -9.87
#